data_AF-A0A135VG10-F1
#
_entry.id   AF-A0A135VG10-F1
#
_cell.length_a   1.000
_cell.length_b   1.000
_cell.length_c   1.000
_cell.angle_alpha   90.00
_cell.angle_beta   90.00
_cell.angle_gamma   90.00
#
_symmetry.space_group_name_H-M   'P 1'
#
loop_
_entity.id
_entity.type
_entity.pdbx_description
1 polymer ?
#
loop_
_entity_poly.entity_id
_entity_poly.type
_entity_poly.pdbx_seq_one_letter_code
_entity_poly.pdbx_strand_id
1 'polypeptide(L)'
;MSLGVFLYSKMSFEIHTEGSCIGKRGSWSYRVEHRHSESVVATLHSDSGEASGTTDIQMKLMAILKALAFVRSIVSDELIIIKSDCALCIKCITREFDCTSDDAFKRDKVTRGFVQYLQEIWWKMSGLNVQFECSTDSVPL
;
A
#
# COMPACT_ATOMS: atom_id res chain seq x y z
N MET A 1 34.63 20.97 23.42
CA MET A 1 34.14 19.67 22.89
C MET A 1 32.70 19.87 22.47
N SER A 2 32.45 20.12 21.18
CA SER A 2 31.09 20.31 20.66
C SER A 2 30.55 18.95 20.27
N LEU A 3 29.51 18.46 20.95
CA LEU A 3 28.75 17.30 20.49
C LEU A 3 27.95 17.74 19.27
N GLY A 4 28.48 17.44 18.09
CA GLY A 4 27.70 17.48 16.85
C GLY A 4 26.61 16.42 16.95
N VAL A 5 25.40 16.84 17.31
CA VAL A 5 24.19 16.06 17.07
C VAL A 5 24.01 16.06 15.55
N PHE A 6 24.57 15.04 14.88
CA PHE A 6 24.14 14.70 13.54
C PHE A 6 22.68 14.26 13.66
N LEU A 7 21.76 15.22 13.52
CA LEU A 7 20.41 14.94 13.09
C LEU A 7 20.55 14.34 11.68
N TYR A 8 20.76 13.03 11.62
CA TYR A 8 20.50 12.28 10.40
C TYR A 8 19.04 12.53 10.08
N SER A 9 18.79 13.46 9.16
CA SER A 9 17.49 13.59 8.52
C SER A 9 17.27 12.26 7.81
N LYS A 10 16.57 11.35 8.49
CA LYS A 10 16.27 10.02 7.98
C LYS A 10 15.41 10.25 6.75
N MET A 11 16.00 10.09 5.56
CA MET A 11 15.24 10.09 4.32
C MET A 11 14.20 8.98 4.46
N SER A 12 12.92 9.35 4.51
CA SER A 12 11.82 8.40 4.47
C SER A 12 11.22 8.46 3.08
N PHE A 13 11.24 7.31 2.41
CA PHE A 13 10.55 7.11 1.15
C PHE A 13 9.16 6.55 1.49
N GLU A 14 8.16 7.41 1.44
CA GLU A 14 6.79 7.07 1.83
C GLU A 14 5.92 6.94 0.58
N ILE A 15 5.12 5.88 0.52
CA ILE A 15 4.14 5.69 -0.55
C ILE A 15 2.77 5.56 0.09
N HIS A 16 1.88 6.50 -0.22
CA HIS A 16 0.49 6.49 0.21
C HIS A 16 -0.35 5.81 -0.84
N THR A 17 -1.16 4.81 -0.49
CA THR A 17 -2.01 4.06 -1.41
C THR A 17 -3.47 4.19 -1.03
N GLU A 18 -4.32 4.44 -2.02
CA GLU A 18 -5.76 4.56 -1.85
C GLU A 18 -6.49 3.78 -2.96
N GLY A 19 -7.67 3.27 -2.63
CA GLY A 19 -8.50 2.56 -3.59
C GLY A 19 -9.98 2.60 -3.22
N SER A 20 -10.82 2.74 -4.23
CA SER A 20 -12.27 2.82 -4.06
C SER A 20 -13.00 2.33 -5.31
N CYS A 21 -14.25 1.93 -5.12
CA CYS A 21 -15.15 1.49 -6.16
C CYS A 21 -16.54 2.10 -5.93
N ILE A 22 -16.97 2.97 -6.85
CA ILE A 22 -18.27 3.64 -6.76
C ILE A 22 -19.11 3.21 -7.96
N GLY A 23 -20.23 2.54 -7.69
CA GLY A 23 -21.06 1.94 -8.73
C GLY A 23 -20.29 0.86 -9.51
N LYS A 24 -20.10 1.06 -10.81
CA LYS A 24 -19.35 0.14 -11.69
C LYS A 24 -17.93 0.62 -11.99
N ARG A 25 -17.45 1.67 -11.34
CA ARG A 25 -16.14 2.27 -11.61
C ARG A 25 -15.21 2.02 -10.43
N GLY A 26 -14.14 1.29 -10.68
CA GLY A 26 -13.02 1.12 -9.75
C GLY A 26 -11.94 2.16 -10.03
N SER A 27 -11.29 2.64 -8.96
CA SER A 27 -10.14 3.54 -9.04
C SER A 27 -9.11 3.18 -7.99
N TRP A 28 -7.84 3.28 -8.37
CA TRP A 28 -6.71 3.15 -7.46
C TRP A 28 -5.74 4.32 -7.66
N SER A 29 -5.03 4.68 -6.62
CA SER A 29 -3.94 5.64 -6.69
C SER A 29 -2.82 5.27 -5.71
N TYR A 30 -1.61 5.70 -6.05
CA TYR A 30 -0.55 5.80 -5.07
C TYR A 30 0.23 7.08 -5.27
N ARG A 31 0.63 7.71 -4.16
CA ARG A 31 1.45 8.90 -4.13
C ARG A 31 2.79 8.56 -3.51
N VAL A 32 3.85 8.81 -4.25
CA VAL A 32 5.23 8.67 -3.78
C VAL A 32 5.66 10.00 -3.21
N GLU A 33 5.98 10.05 -1.92
CA GLU A 33 6.49 11.22 -1.23
C GLU A 33 7.96 11.00 -0.86
N HIS A 34 8.83 11.83 -1.42
CA HIS A 34 10.24 11.86 -1.08
C HIS A 34 10.52 13.12 -0.26
N ARG A 35 10.83 12.93 1.02
CA ARG A 35 11.16 14.03 1.94
C ARG A 35 12.67 14.23 1.98
N HIS A 36 13.13 15.37 1.46
CA HIS A 36 14.53 15.77 1.50
C HIS A 36 14.68 17.08 2.28
N SER A 37 15.20 16.98 3.51
CA SER A 37 15.30 18.11 4.45
C SER A 37 13.94 18.78 4.73
N GLU A 38 13.64 19.89 4.05
CA GLU A 38 12.42 20.69 4.21
C GLU A 38 11.52 20.67 2.96
N SER A 39 11.93 19.98 1.89
CA SER A 39 11.11 19.81 0.70
C SER A 39 10.48 18.43 0.63
N VAL A 40 9.21 18.40 0.23
CA VAL A 40 8.49 17.17 -0.12
C VAL A 40 8.22 17.22 -1.61
N VAL A 41 8.80 16.27 -2.34
CA VAL A 41 8.45 16.04 -3.75
C VAL A 41 7.46 14.89 -3.77
N ALA A 42 6.26 15.15 -4.30
CA ALA A 42 5.19 14.17 -4.40
C ALA A 42 4.86 13.87 -5.86
N THR A 43 4.83 12.59 -6.23
CA THR A 43 4.35 12.14 -7.54
C THR A 43 3.11 11.27 -7.35
N LEU A 44 2.01 11.62 -8.01
CA LEU A 44 0.75 10.86 -7.97
C LEU A 44 0.65 9.98 -9.22
N HIS A 45 0.37 8.70 -8.99
CA HIS A 45 0.01 7.74 -10.02
C HIS A 45 -1.40 7.23 -9.74
N SER A 46 -2.27 7.25 -10.74
CA SER A 46 -3.65 6.79 -10.59
C SER A 46 -4.20 6.23 -11.89
N ASP A 47 -5.20 5.38 -11.75
CA ASP A 47 -5.99 4.87 -12.87
C ASP A 47 -7.41 4.58 -12.41
N SER A 48 -8.35 4.62 -13.34
CA SER A 48 -9.76 4.31 -13.08
C SER A 48 -10.42 3.74 -14.32
N GLY A 49 -11.36 2.82 -14.13
CA GLY A 49 -12.06 2.19 -15.24
C GLY A 49 -13.37 1.56 -14.84
N GLU A 50 -14.20 1.30 -15.85
CA GLU A 50 -15.38 0.46 -15.66
C GLU A 50 -14.94 -0.96 -15.35
N ALA A 51 -15.35 -1.45 -14.18
CA ALA A 51 -14.96 -2.75 -13.67
C ALA A 51 -16.16 -3.36 -12.94
N SER A 52 -17.10 -3.92 -13.71
CA SER A 52 -18.25 -4.62 -13.16
C SER A 52 -17.78 -5.78 -12.25
N GLY A 53 -18.26 -5.81 -11.00
CA GLY A 53 -17.86 -6.82 -10.01
C GLY A 53 -16.55 -6.53 -9.27
N THR A 54 -15.96 -5.35 -9.45
CA THR A 54 -14.86 -4.86 -8.61
C THR A 54 -15.38 -4.32 -7.28
N THR A 55 -14.53 -4.35 -6.26
CA THR A 55 -14.82 -3.92 -4.89
C THR A 55 -13.76 -2.94 -4.41
N ASP A 56 -14.10 -2.12 -3.41
CA ASP A 56 -13.16 -1.19 -2.75
C ASP A 56 -11.88 -1.91 -2.33
N ILE A 57 -12.03 -3.06 -1.70
CA ILE A 57 -10.90 -3.82 -1.17
C ILE A 57 -9.97 -4.34 -2.28
N GLN A 58 -10.50 -4.69 -3.45
CA GLN A 58 -9.68 -5.05 -4.61
C GLN A 58 -8.92 -3.84 -5.17
N MET A 59 -9.53 -2.66 -5.19
CA MET A 59 -8.85 -1.44 -5.62
C MET A 59 -7.77 -1.00 -4.63
N LYS A 60 -8.02 -1.15 -3.33
CA LYS A 60 -7.03 -0.92 -2.26
C LYS A 60 -5.82 -1.85 -2.41
N LEU A 61 -6.06 -3.13 -2.65
CA LEU A 61 -5.00 -4.10 -2.95
C LEU A 61 -4.27 -3.83 -4.27
N MET A 62 -5.00 -3.39 -5.30
CA MET A 62 -4.39 -2.98 -6.58
C MET A 62 -3.45 -1.80 -6.38
N ALA A 63 -3.85 -0.78 -5.61
CA ALA A 63 -3.00 0.36 -5.28
C ALA A 63 -1.67 -0.08 -4.64
N ILE A 64 -1.74 -0.97 -3.65
CA ILE A 64 -0.56 -1.57 -3.00
C ILE A 64 0.31 -2.34 -4.02
N LEU A 65 -0.32 -3.16 -4.86
CA LEU A 65 0.39 -3.95 -5.87
C LEU A 65 1.13 -3.07 -6.88
N LYS A 66 0.52 -1.96 -7.31
CA LYS A 66 1.12 -0.97 -8.22
C LYS A 66 2.24 -0.19 -7.55
N ALA A 67 2.07 0.21 -6.30
CA ALA A 67 3.13 0.81 -5.49
C ALA A 67 4.34 -0.12 -5.38
N LEU A 68 4.16 -1.40 -5.08
CA LEU A 68 5.25 -2.39 -5.03
C LEU A 68 5.94 -2.58 -6.38
N ALA A 69 5.18 -2.57 -7.48
CA ALA A 69 5.77 -2.65 -8.82
C ALA A 69 6.68 -1.44 -9.10
N PHE A 70 6.28 -0.25 -8.67
CA PHE A 70 7.10 0.95 -8.72
C PHE A 70 8.35 0.81 -7.84
N VAL A 71 8.21 0.38 -6.58
CA VAL A 71 9.35 0.15 -5.66
C VAL A 71 10.39 -0.79 -6.28
N ARG A 72 9.95 -1.89 -6.89
CA ARG A 72 10.88 -2.82 -7.57
C ARG A 72 11.63 -2.17 -8.73
N SER A 73 11.05 -1.15 -9.37
CA SER A 73 11.65 -0.48 -10.53
C SER A 73 12.71 0.54 -10.17
N ILE A 74 12.70 1.09 -8.94
CA ILE A 74 13.60 2.16 -8.52
C ILE A 74 14.86 1.67 -7.80
N VAL A 75 15.00 0.35 -7.54
CA VAL A 75 16.15 -0.30 -6.88
C VAL A 75 16.74 0.55 -5.76
N SER A 76 16.11 0.53 -4.58
CA SER A 76 16.58 1.24 -3.39
C SER A 76 16.87 0.26 -2.26
N ASP A 77 17.98 0.46 -1.55
CA ASP A 77 18.32 -0.25 -0.31
C ASP A 77 17.67 0.41 0.93
N GLU A 78 17.08 1.59 0.75
CA GLU A 78 16.41 2.32 1.82
C GLU A 78 15.10 1.63 2.23
N LEU A 79 14.72 1.84 3.50
CA LEU A 79 13.42 1.40 3.98
C LEU A 79 12.32 2.22 3.31
N ILE A 80 11.41 1.53 2.63
CA ILE A 80 10.23 2.13 2.01
C ILE A 80 9.00 1.84 2.87
N ILE A 81 8.26 2.88 3.24
CA ILE A 81 7.05 2.75 4.04
C ILE A 81 5.84 2.89 3.11
N ILE A 82 5.07 1.82 2.94
CA ILE A 82 3.79 1.85 2.22
C ILE A 82 2.66 2.04 3.23
N LYS A 83 1.98 3.19 3.14
CA LYS A 83 0.83 3.57 3.96
C LYS A 83 -0.47 3.36 3.17
N SER A 84 -1.35 2.49 3.66
CA SER A 84 -2.63 2.19 3.00
C SER A 84 -3.82 2.65 3.82
N ASP A 85 -4.86 3.16 3.15
CA ASP A 85 -6.18 3.45 3.72
C ASP A 85 -7.02 2.18 4.02
N CYS A 86 -6.40 1.01 4.07
CA CYS A 86 -7.04 -0.28 4.23
C CYS A 86 -6.40 -1.10 5.37
N ALA A 87 -6.84 -0.88 6.61
CA ALA A 87 -6.34 -1.63 7.77
C ALA A 87 -6.45 -3.15 7.61
N LEU A 88 -7.54 -3.65 7.03
CA LEU A 88 -7.72 -5.08 6.76
C LEU A 88 -6.68 -5.61 5.77
N CYS A 89 -6.41 -4.87 4.69
CA CYS A 89 -5.41 -5.25 3.70
C CYS A 89 -4.02 -5.36 4.37
N ILE A 90 -3.65 -4.37 5.19
CA ILE A 90 -2.39 -4.36 5.92
C ILE A 90 -2.29 -5.58 6.83
N LYS A 91 -3.30 -5.84 7.67
CA LYS A 91 -3.33 -7.02 8.55
C LYS A 91 -3.19 -8.34 7.80
N CYS A 92 -3.83 -8.47 6.63
CA CYS A 92 -3.68 -9.65 5.79
C CYS A 92 -2.27 -9.78 5.21
N ILE A 93 -1.70 -8.68 4.71
CA ILE A 93 -0.37 -8.65 4.09
C ILE A 93 0.71 -8.95 5.13
N THR A 94 0.63 -8.35 6.32
CA THR A 94 1.57 -8.54 7.43
C THR A 94 1.33 -9.86 8.18
N ARG A 95 0.32 -10.65 7.77
CA ARG A 95 -0.08 -11.93 8.38
C ARG A 95 -0.51 -11.80 9.85
N GLU A 96 -0.90 -10.61 10.29
CA GLU A 96 -1.58 -10.41 11.58
C GLU A 96 -2.97 -11.06 11.58
N PHE A 97 -3.58 -11.23 10.41
CA PHE A 97 -4.83 -11.94 10.22
C PHE A 97 -4.71 -12.90 9.04
N ASP A 98 -5.03 -14.19 9.24
CA ASP A 98 -4.91 -15.21 8.20
C ASP A 98 -6.11 -15.20 7.25
N CYS A 99 -6.02 -14.32 6.27
CA CYS A 99 -7.02 -14.15 5.23
C CYS A 99 -6.99 -15.26 4.16
N THR A 100 -6.04 -16.19 4.24
CA THR A 100 -5.81 -17.25 3.24
C THR A 100 -6.23 -18.63 3.69
N SER A 101 -6.34 -18.87 5.00
CA SER A 101 -6.83 -20.13 5.56
C SER A 101 -8.20 -20.00 6.22
N ASP A 102 -8.62 -18.79 6.61
CA ASP A 102 -9.93 -18.57 7.26
C ASP A 102 -11.09 -18.75 6.26
N ASP A 103 -11.76 -19.89 6.34
CA ASP A 103 -12.87 -20.24 5.46
C ASP A 103 -14.16 -19.45 5.72
N ALA A 104 -14.32 -18.86 6.90
CA ALA A 104 -15.44 -17.96 7.18
C ALA A 104 -15.18 -16.59 6.53
N PHE A 105 -13.96 -16.07 6.67
CA PHE A 105 -13.53 -14.86 5.98
C PHE A 105 -13.65 -14.99 4.46
N LYS A 106 -13.19 -16.12 3.89
CA LYS A 106 -13.31 -16.44 2.46
C LYS A 106 -14.74 -16.44 1.93
N ARG A 107 -15.71 -16.85 2.75
CA ARG A 107 -17.11 -16.97 2.33
C ARG A 107 -17.85 -15.64 2.38
N ASP A 108 -17.56 -14.81 3.39
CA ASP A 108 -18.38 -13.65 3.71
C ASP A 108 -17.78 -12.31 3.27
N LYS A 109 -16.46 -12.22 3.13
CA LYS A 109 -15.76 -10.92 3.06
C LYS A 109 -14.87 -10.71 1.85
N VAL A 110 -14.55 -11.76 1.10
CA VAL A 110 -13.56 -11.66 0.02
C VAL A 110 -13.98 -12.41 -1.23
N THR A 111 -13.88 -11.70 -2.35
CA THR A 111 -14.02 -12.29 -3.68
C THR A 111 -12.80 -13.19 -3.97
N ARG A 112 -12.94 -14.18 -4.85
CA ARG A 112 -11.81 -15.07 -5.27
C ARG A 112 -10.54 -14.30 -5.64
N GLY A 113 -10.66 -13.07 -6.14
CA GLY A 113 -9.52 -12.23 -6.51
C GLY A 113 -8.69 -11.75 -5.32
N PHE A 114 -9.23 -11.66 -4.10
CA PHE A 114 -8.52 -11.11 -2.95
C PHE A 114 -7.29 -11.93 -2.56
N VAL A 115 -7.44 -13.26 -2.47
CA VAL A 115 -6.31 -14.16 -2.13
C VAL A 115 -5.24 -14.11 -3.22
N GLN A 116 -5.65 -13.99 -4.49
CA GLN A 116 -4.72 -13.82 -5.60
C GLN A 116 -3.90 -12.53 -5.44
N TYR A 117 -4.53 -11.40 -5.11
CA TYR A 117 -3.81 -10.15 -4.83
C TYR A 117 -2.80 -10.32 -3.69
N LEU A 118 -3.17 -10.99 -2.58
CA LEU A 118 -2.23 -11.22 -1.48
C LEU A 118 -1.02 -12.04 -1.92
N GLN A 119 -1.23 -13.10 -2.70
CA GLN A 119 -0.14 -13.92 -3.23
C GLN A 119 0.79 -13.10 -4.14
N GLU A 120 0.23 -12.28 -5.02
CA GLU A 120 1.01 -11.41 -5.90
C GLU A 120 1.78 -10.34 -5.13
N ILE A 121 1.18 -9.77 -4.08
CA ILE A 121 1.81 -8.80 -3.18
C ILE A 121 2.99 -9.46 -2.44
N TRP A 122 2.79 -10.62 -1.83
CA TRP A 122 3.85 -11.36 -1.14
C TRP A 122 5.00 -11.74 -2.07
N TRP A 123 4.68 -12.12 -3.31
CA TRP A 123 5.70 -12.37 -4.32
C TRP A 123 6.49 -11.11 -4.66
N LYS A 124 5.82 -9.98 -4.89
CA LYS A 124 6.49 -8.71 -5.25
C LYS A 124 7.32 -8.12 -4.12
N MET A 125 6.86 -8.23 -2.87
CA MET A 125 7.59 -7.73 -1.70
C MET A 125 8.82 -8.59 -1.35
N SER A 126 8.90 -9.82 -1.85
CA SER A 126 10.04 -10.69 -1.58
C SER A 126 11.35 -10.03 -2.05
N GLY A 127 12.27 -9.86 -1.10
CA GLY A 127 13.58 -9.22 -1.32
C GLY A 127 13.56 -7.69 -1.29
N LEU A 128 12.44 -7.06 -0.94
CA LEU A 128 12.36 -5.60 -0.74
C LEU A 128 12.43 -5.23 0.74
N ASN A 129 13.08 -4.10 1.05
CA ASN A 129 13.06 -3.49 2.37
C ASN A 129 11.82 -2.59 2.52
N VAL A 130 10.65 -3.22 2.66
CA VAL A 130 9.35 -2.53 2.75
C VAL A 130 8.67 -2.77 4.09
N GLN A 131 8.10 -1.71 4.66
CA GLN A 131 7.21 -1.76 5.81
C GLN A 131 5.81 -1.30 5.41
N PHE A 132 4.80 -1.93 6.00
CA PHE A 132 3.39 -1.63 5.75
C PHE A 132 2.76 -0.97 6.97
N GLU A 133 2.05 0.11 6.74
CA GLU A 133 1.33 0.87 7.77
C GLU A 133 -0.08 1.21 7.29
N CYS A 134 -1.01 1.39 8.23
CA CYS A 134 -2.31 1.97 7.92
C CYS A 134 -2.17 3.50 7.94
N SER A 135 -2.71 4.20 6.93
CA SER A 135 -2.82 5.66 7.02
C SER A 135 -3.74 6.01 8.19
N THR A 136 -3.29 6.91 9.06
CA THR A 136 -4.07 7.45 10.18
C THR A 136 -5.04 8.54 9.74
N ASP A 137 -5.03 8.90 8.45
CA ASP A 137 -5.99 9.82 7.85
C ASP A 137 -7.30 9.09 7.57
N SER A 138 -7.94 8.57 8.63
CA SER A 138 -9.35 8.27 8.61
C SER A 138 -10.09 9.59 8.43
N VAL A 139 -10.54 9.89 7.21
CA VAL A 139 -11.65 10.83 7.03
C VAL A 139 -12.78 10.32 7.93
N PRO A 140 -13.19 11.09 8.95
CA PRO A 140 -14.33 10.69 9.77
C PRO A 140 -15.55 10.57 8.85
N LEU A 141 -16.23 9.42 8.92
CA LEU A 141 -17.56 9.25 8.35
C LEU A 141 -18.53 10.32 8.87
#